data_AF-A0A4R5B5I7-F1
#
_entry.id   AF-A0A4R5B5I7-F1
#
_cell.length_a   1.000
_cell.length_b   1.000
_cell.length_c   1.000
_cell.angle_alpha   90.00
_cell.angle_beta   90.00
_cell.angle_gamma   90.00
#
_symmetry.space_group_name_H-M   'P 1'
#
loop_
_entity.id
_entity.type
_entity.pdbx_description
1 polymer ?
#
loop_
_entity_poly.entity_id
_entity_poly.type
_entity_poly.pdbx_seq_one_letter_code
_entity_poly.pdbx_strand_id
1 'polypeptide(L)'
;MSTVVALPTNPSALTVGRVAELFLDSLANPNTLRGYATAVGKTAAKLGEDRPLATVTDDEVGEALESLWGQAAVGTWNARRAAVGSWLSWCRERHEAPAVPRWCKRLAYWDAGTARLLPRLLKGRCGGPVFTTHRRPGPGKVLGPRDTCPDTGLARLSYGQARALLDAHTAHRGPGTGWDLHEFRHSALTHLGEAGASLLLLMAKSRHKKPENVRRYFKPSDQALAEITGLLAPGDSRR
;
A
#
# COMPACT_ATOMS: atom_id res chain seq x y z
N MET A 1 -35.47 -37.06 22.71
CA MET A 1 -34.27 -36.20 22.64
C MET A 1 -33.78 -36.25 21.19
N SER A 2 -33.99 -35.17 20.44
CA SER A 2 -33.52 -35.07 19.06
C SER A 2 -32.07 -34.59 19.05
N THR A 3 -31.17 -35.44 18.58
CA THR A 3 -29.75 -35.11 18.42
C THR A 3 -29.51 -34.55 17.03
N VAL A 4 -29.00 -33.32 16.96
CA VAL A 4 -28.51 -32.74 15.71
C VAL A 4 -27.17 -33.39 15.39
N VAL A 5 -27.13 -34.18 14.32
CA VAL A 5 -25.89 -34.76 13.78
C VAL A 5 -25.42 -33.84 12.65
N ALA A 6 -24.24 -33.26 12.80
CA ALA A 6 -23.61 -32.49 11.72
C ALA A 6 -23.32 -33.43 10.54
N LEU A 7 -23.83 -33.06 9.35
CA LEU A 7 -23.48 -33.77 8.12
C LEU A 7 -21.97 -33.62 7.86
N PRO A 8 -21.28 -34.67 7.39
CA PRO A 8 -19.88 -34.57 7.03
C PRO A 8 -19.72 -33.49 5.95
N THR A 9 -18.92 -32.47 6.24
CA THR A 9 -18.47 -31.53 5.21
C THR A 9 -17.64 -32.32 4.20
N ASN A 10 -18.03 -32.22 2.94
CA ASN A 10 -17.43 -32.94 1.83
C ASN A 10 -15.88 -32.91 1.91
N PRO A 11 -15.17 -34.04 2.00
CA PRO A 11 -13.70 -34.09 2.01
C PRO A 11 -13.07 -33.56 0.71
N SER A 12 -13.89 -33.24 -0.29
CA SER A 12 -13.52 -32.59 -1.55
C SER A 12 -13.57 -31.05 -1.48
N ALA A 13 -13.96 -30.46 -0.34
CA ALA A 13 -13.99 -29.02 -0.19
C ALA A 13 -12.57 -28.47 -0.03
N LEU A 14 -12.10 -27.73 -1.03
CA LEU A 14 -10.80 -27.07 -1.00
C LEU A 14 -10.73 -26.08 0.17
N THR A 15 -9.84 -26.37 1.12
CA THR A 15 -9.62 -25.54 2.30
C THR A 15 -8.80 -24.31 1.97
N VAL A 16 -8.91 -23.27 2.79
CA VAL A 16 -8.18 -22.00 2.65
C VAL A 16 -6.67 -22.22 2.65
N GLY A 17 -6.14 -23.10 3.51
CA GLY A 17 -4.71 -23.43 3.54
C GLY A 17 -4.28 -24.14 2.26
N ARG A 18 -5.07 -25.12 1.82
CA ARG A 18 -4.71 -25.91 0.64
C ARG A 18 -4.69 -25.10 -0.64
N VAL A 19 -5.67 -24.23 -0.87
CA VAL A 19 -5.67 -23.34 -2.05
C VAL A 19 -4.60 -22.27 -1.98
N ALA A 20 -4.17 -21.84 -0.79
CA ALA A 20 -3.04 -20.93 -0.63
C ALA A 20 -1.72 -21.58 -1.08
N GLU A 21 -1.46 -22.82 -0.64
CA GLU A 21 -0.30 -23.62 -1.08
C GLU A 21 -0.31 -23.82 -2.60
N LEU A 22 -1.40 -24.34 -3.15
CA LEU A 22 -1.53 -24.60 -4.59
C LEU A 22 -1.31 -23.33 -5.43
N PHE A 23 -1.82 -22.19 -4.96
CA PHE A 23 -1.58 -20.91 -5.62
C PHE A 23 -0.10 -20.53 -5.59
N LEU A 24 0.55 -20.60 -4.42
CA LEU A 24 1.96 -20.25 -4.28
C LEU A 24 2.86 -21.17 -5.11
N ASP A 25 2.57 -22.46 -5.15
CA ASP A 25 3.28 -23.45 -5.98
C ASP A 25 3.11 -23.20 -7.48
N SER A 26 1.99 -22.59 -7.89
CA SER A 26 1.78 -22.20 -9.30
C SER A 26 2.64 -21.02 -9.77
N LEU A 27 3.28 -20.28 -8.85
CA LEU A 27 4.04 -19.08 -9.18
C LEU A 27 5.45 -19.42 -9.69
N ALA A 28 5.63 -19.39 -11.01
CA ALA A 28 6.92 -19.65 -11.65
C ALA A 28 8.04 -18.63 -11.32
N ASN A 29 7.69 -17.40 -10.87
CA ASN A 29 8.68 -16.36 -10.57
C ASN A 29 9.04 -16.36 -9.06
N PRO A 30 10.30 -16.66 -8.67
CA PRO A 30 10.72 -16.71 -7.27
C PRO A 30 10.56 -15.39 -6.51
N ASN A 31 10.65 -14.24 -7.20
CA ASN A 31 10.46 -12.93 -6.57
C ASN A 31 8.97 -12.68 -6.26
N THR A 32 8.08 -13.11 -7.15
CA THR A 32 6.63 -13.03 -6.94
C THR A 32 6.21 -13.95 -5.81
N LEU A 33 6.71 -15.19 -5.78
CA LEU A 33 6.52 -16.13 -4.68
C LEU A 33 6.93 -15.50 -3.35
N ARG A 34 8.16 -14.98 -3.25
CA ARG A 34 8.66 -14.32 -2.02
C ARG A 34 7.80 -13.12 -1.62
N GLY A 35 7.35 -12.32 -2.59
CA GLY A 35 6.48 -11.17 -2.34
C GLY A 35 5.09 -11.56 -1.83
N TYR A 36 4.54 -12.65 -2.36
CA TYR A 36 3.16 -13.09 -2.11
C TYR A 36 3.03 -14.02 -0.91
N ALA A 37 4.03 -14.87 -0.64
CA ALA A 37 3.99 -15.88 0.42
C ALA A 37 3.59 -15.30 1.78
N THR A 38 4.17 -14.17 2.19
CA THR A 38 3.79 -13.52 3.46
C THR A 38 2.36 -13.01 3.47
N ALA A 39 1.85 -12.51 2.34
CA ALA A 39 0.50 -11.96 2.28
C ALA A 39 -0.53 -13.09 2.29
N VAL A 40 -0.38 -14.04 1.37
CA VAL A 40 -1.29 -15.18 1.20
C VAL A 40 -1.28 -16.07 2.43
N GLY A 41 -0.11 -16.48 2.91
CA GLY A 41 0.00 -17.38 4.06
C GLY A 41 -0.58 -16.77 5.34
N LYS A 42 -0.29 -15.49 5.64
CA LYS A 42 -0.87 -14.84 6.84
C LYS A 42 -2.37 -14.63 6.74
N THR A 43 -2.89 -14.30 5.56
CA THR A 43 -4.33 -14.17 5.35
C THR A 43 -5.02 -15.53 5.46
N ALA A 44 -4.45 -16.60 4.88
CA ALA A 44 -4.97 -17.96 5.00
C ALA A 44 -5.03 -18.40 6.48
N ALA A 45 -3.93 -18.23 7.23
CA ALA A 45 -3.88 -18.51 8.66
C ALA A 45 -4.92 -17.70 9.46
N LYS A 46 -5.14 -16.42 9.12
CA LYS A 46 -6.11 -15.55 9.80
C LYS A 46 -7.56 -15.94 9.51
N LEU A 47 -7.85 -16.49 8.33
CA LEU A 47 -9.18 -16.95 7.93
C LEU A 47 -9.52 -18.37 8.43
N GLY A 48 -8.48 -19.12 8.86
CA GLY A 48 -8.57 -20.51 9.29
C GLY A 48 -8.23 -21.47 8.16
N GLU A 49 -7.09 -22.17 8.26
CA GLU A 49 -6.53 -22.96 7.15
C GLU A 49 -7.39 -24.16 6.76
N ASP A 50 -8.06 -24.79 7.73
CA ASP A 50 -8.92 -25.96 7.50
C ASP A 50 -10.34 -25.59 7.04
N ARG A 51 -10.69 -24.29 7.05
CA ARG A 51 -12.02 -23.84 6.67
C ARG A 51 -12.21 -24.01 5.15
N PRO A 52 -13.39 -24.47 4.69
CA PRO A 52 -13.71 -24.47 3.26
C PRO A 52 -13.71 -23.05 2.68
N LEU A 53 -12.97 -22.81 1.59
CA LEU A 53 -12.82 -21.47 1.03
C LEU A 53 -14.17 -20.84 0.62
N ALA A 54 -15.10 -21.64 0.11
CA ALA A 54 -16.43 -21.19 -0.32
C ALA A 54 -17.30 -20.63 0.83
N THR A 55 -16.95 -20.94 2.09
CA THR A 55 -17.66 -20.41 3.26
C THR A 55 -17.13 -19.06 3.72
N VAL A 56 -15.99 -18.60 3.19
CA VAL A 56 -15.37 -17.32 3.54
C VAL A 56 -16.02 -16.21 2.72
N THR A 57 -16.46 -15.17 3.40
CA THR A 57 -17.06 -13.99 2.77
C THR A 57 -16.00 -12.96 2.35
N ASP A 58 -16.37 -12.08 1.42
CA ASP A 58 -15.54 -10.94 1.03
C ASP A 58 -15.14 -10.08 2.23
N ASP A 59 -16.09 -9.79 3.13
CA ASP A 59 -15.84 -8.94 4.30
C ASP A 59 -14.86 -9.58 5.29
N GLU A 60 -14.93 -10.90 5.51
CA GLU A 60 -13.94 -11.61 6.33
C GLU A 60 -12.52 -11.49 5.75
N VAL A 61 -12.37 -11.52 4.42
CA VAL A 61 -11.08 -11.26 3.76
C VAL A 61 -10.59 -9.85 4.05
N GLY A 62 -11.49 -8.86 3.98
CA GLY A 62 -11.17 -7.48 4.27
C GLY A 62 -10.79 -7.24 5.73
N GLU A 63 -11.52 -7.84 6.67
CA GLU A 63 -11.24 -7.78 8.10
C GLU A 63 -9.92 -8.46 8.46
N ALA A 64 -9.61 -9.59 7.81
CA ALA A 64 -8.30 -10.25 7.95
C ALA A 64 -7.16 -9.32 7.48
N LEU A 65 -7.33 -8.64 6.34
CA LEU A 65 -6.37 -7.65 5.85
C LEU A 65 -6.20 -6.47 6.83
N GLU A 66 -7.30 -5.89 7.35
CA GLU A 66 -7.25 -4.81 8.33
C GLU A 66 -6.57 -5.24 9.64
N SER A 67 -6.87 -6.45 10.13
CA SER A 67 -6.24 -7.00 11.32
C SER A 67 -4.72 -7.16 11.14
N LEU A 68 -4.28 -7.66 9.99
CA LEU A 68 -2.87 -7.96 9.72
C LEU A 68 -2.04 -6.71 9.34
N TRP A 69 -2.63 -5.81 8.55
CA TRP A 69 -1.89 -4.69 7.93
C TRP A 69 -2.60 -3.34 8.04
N GLY A 70 -3.66 -3.20 8.84
CA GLY A 70 -4.45 -1.96 8.89
C GLY A 70 -3.64 -0.70 9.22
N GLN A 71 -2.47 -0.89 9.83
CA GLN A 71 -1.54 0.15 10.24
C GLN A 71 -0.30 0.26 9.34
N ALA A 72 -0.21 -0.57 8.29
CA ALA A 72 0.87 -0.52 7.32
C ALA A 72 0.75 0.72 6.42
N ALA A 73 1.89 1.17 5.88
CA ALA A 73 1.93 2.19 4.85
C ALA A 73 1.06 1.78 3.64
N VAL A 74 0.44 2.75 2.95
CA VAL A 74 -0.47 2.51 1.82
C VAL A 74 0.16 1.62 0.74
N GLY A 75 1.46 1.81 0.45
CA GLY A 75 2.20 0.96 -0.49
C GLY A 75 2.27 -0.49 -0.03
N THR A 76 2.66 -0.74 1.22
CA THR A 76 2.70 -2.09 1.81
C THR A 76 1.32 -2.71 1.83
N TRP A 77 0.31 -1.98 2.33
CA TRP A 77 -1.08 -2.41 2.34
C TRP A 77 -1.55 -2.83 0.94
N ASN A 78 -1.39 -1.96 -0.05
CA ASN A 78 -1.84 -2.23 -1.42
C ASN A 78 -1.06 -3.38 -2.06
N ALA A 79 0.22 -3.59 -1.71
CA ALA A 79 0.98 -4.74 -2.16
C ALA A 79 0.44 -6.05 -1.56
N ARG A 80 0.14 -6.09 -0.26
CA ARG A 80 -0.47 -7.26 0.41
C ARG A 80 -1.87 -7.53 -0.12
N ARG A 81 -2.70 -6.50 -0.22
CA ARG A 81 -4.03 -6.54 -0.84
C ARG A 81 -3.97 -7.08 -2.27
N ALA A 82 -3.00 -6.64 -3.07
CA ALA A 82 -2.84 -7.10 -4.45
C ALA A 82 -2.42 -8.57 -4.54
N ALA A 83 -1.56 -9.04 -3.63
CA ALA A 83 -1.17 -10.44 -3.54
C ALA A 83 -2.37 -11.34 -3.20
N VAL A 84 -3.14 -10.98 -2.16
CA VAL A 84 -4.37 -11.69 -1.77
C VAL A 84 -5.41 -11.62 -2.89
N GLY A 85 -5.57 -10.47 -3.55
CA GLY A 85 -6.44 -10.33 -4.70
C GLY A 85 -6.04 -11.22 -5.88
N SER A 86 -4.73 -11.42 -6.10
CA SER A 86 -4.21 -12.33 -7.13
C SER A 86 -4.53 -13.79 -6.79
N TRP A 87 -4.32 -14.18 -5.53
CA TRP A 87 -4.64 -15.51 -5.04
C TRP A 87 -6.13 -15.83 -5.20
N LEU A 88 -6.99 -14.95 -4.70
CA LEU A 88 -8.43 -15.15 -4.78
C LEU A 88 -8.96 -15.09 -6.21
N SER A 89 -8.34 -14.28 -7.09
CA SER A 89 -8.67 -14.31 -8.52
C SER A 89 -8.31 -15.63 -9.17
N TRP A 90 -7.15 -16.20 -8.85
CA TRP A 90 -6.73 -17.51 -9.33
C TRP A 90 -7.66 -18.62 -8.84
N CYS A 91 -8.14 -18.52 -7.59
CA CYS A 91 -9.15 -19.45 -7.05
C CYS A 91 -10.48 -19.34 -7.82
N ARG A 92 -10.98 -18.13 -8.07
CA ARG A 92 -12.27 -17.91 -8.77
C ARG A 92 -12.33 -18.42 -10.21
N GLU A 93 -11.18 -18.57 -10.86
CA GLU A 93 -11.11 -19.22 -12.18
C GLU A 93 -11.41 -20.72 -12.13
N ARG A 94 -11.37 -21.34 -10.93
CA ARG A 94 -11.43 -22.80 -10.73
C ARG A 94 -12.53 -23.24 -9.78
N HIS A 95 -12.85 -22.41 -8.79
CA HIS A 95 -13.73 -22.73 -7.67
C HIS A 95 -14.48 -21.48 -7.18
N GLU A 96 -15.55 -21.68 -6.42
CA GLU A 96 -16.19 -20.61 -5.67
C GLU A 96 -15.23 -20.08 -4.59
N ALA A 97 -14.99 -18.77 -4.60
CA ALA A 97 -14.04 -18.12 -3.71
C ALA A 97 -14.40 -16.64 -3.52
N PRO A 98 -14.09 -16.07 -2.34
CA PRO A 98 -14.34 -14.66 -2.08
C PRO A 98 -13.50 -13.75 -3.00
N ALA A 99 -13.86 -12.48 -3.05
CA ALA A 99 -13.05 -11.41 -3.59
C ALA A 99 -12.48 -10.55 -2.47
N VAL A 100 -11.45 -9.76 -2.80
CA VAL A 100 -11.02 -8.71 -1.89
C VAL A 100 -12.00 -7.55 -2.01
N PRO A 101 -12.62 -7.08 -0.90
CA PRO A 101 -13.59 -6.00 -0.96
C PRO A 101 -13.02 -4.73 -1.59
N ARG A 102 -13.88 -3.99 -2.29
CA ARG A 102 -13.50 -2.71 -2.90
C ARG A 102 -13.04 -1.69 -1.86
N TRP A 103 -13.64 -1.71 -0.67
CA TRP A 103 -13.30 -0.80 0.44
C TRP A 103 -11.87 -1.01 0.96
N CYS A 104 -11.28 -2.19 0.74
CA CYS A 104 -9.87 -2.43 1.08
C CYS A 104 -8.90 -1.63 0.18
N LYS A 105 -9.35 -0.91 -0.86
CA LYS A 105 -8.46 -0.09 -1.68
C LYS A 105 -8.10 1.21 -0.96
N ARG A 106 -6.83 1.35 -0.57
CA ARG A 106 -6.30 2.62 -0.02
C ARG A 106 -5.77 3.50 -1.14
N LEU A 107 -6.28 4.73 -1.22
CA LEU A 107 -5.84 5.73 -2.19
C LEU A 107 -4.51 6.35 -1.77
N ALA A 108 -3.66 6.62 -2.76
CA ALA A 108 -2.57 7.57 -2.62
C ALA A 108 -3.08 8.93 -3.10
N TYR A 109 -2.78 9.98 -2.35
CA TYR A 109 -3.18 11.35 -2.67
C TYR A 109 -1.98 12.11 -3.22
N TRP A 110 -2.18 12.78 -4.35
CA TRP A 110 -1.20 13.70 -4.94
C TRP A 110 -1.72 15.13 -4.85
N ASP A 111 -0.83 16.06 -4.50
CA ASP A 111 -1.13 17.48 -4.61
C ASP A 111 -1.25 17.90 -6.08
N ALA A 112 -1.95 19.00 -6.36
CA ALA A 112 -2.14 19.55 -7.69
C ALA A 112 -0.82 19.78 -8.43
N GLY A 113 0.23 20.22 -7.74
CA GLY A 113 1.57 20.39 -8.33
C GLY A 113 2.15 19.08 -8.85
N THR A 114 2.06 18.00 -8.05
CA THR A 114 2.50 16.66 -8.45
C THR A 114 1.62 16.10 -9.58
N ALA A 115 0.31 16.29 -9.49
CA ALA A 115 -0.64 15.82 -10.50
C ALA A 115 -0.38 16.47 -11.87
N ARG A 116 0.04 17.75 -11.92
CA ARG A 116 0.40 18.45 -13.16
C ARG A 116 1.65 17.90 -13.85
N LEU A 117 2.55 17.26 -13.11
CA LEU A 117 3.73 16.59 -13.68
C LEU A 117 3.38 15.22 -14.27
N LEU A 118 2.29 14.60 -13.81
CA LEU A 118 1.91 13.26 -14.22
C LEU A 118 1.68 13.12 -15.73
N PRO A 119 0.97 14.03 -16.45
CA PRO A 119 0.83 13.93 -17.90
C PRO A 119 2.18 13.87 -18.63
N ARG A 120 3.19 14.60 -18.16
CA ARG A 120 4.55 14.60 -18.74
C ARG A 120 5.24 13.26 -18.53
N LEU A 121 5.05 12.63 -17.36
CA LEU A 121 5.58 11.31 -17.05
C LEU A 121 4.85 10.20 -17.79
N LEU A 122 3.54 10.31 -17.98
CA LEU A 122 2.74 9.29 -18.65
C LEU A 122 2.92 9.33 -20.16
N LYS A 123 3.04 10.52 -20.78
CA LYS A 123 3.28 10.77 -22.22
C LYS A 123 2.77 9.66 -23.15
N GLY A 124 1.44 9.56 -23.29
CA GLY A 124 0.79 8.62 -24.22
C GLY A 124 0.66 7.19 -23.71
N ARG A 125 1.14 6.88 -22.50
CA ARG A 125 0.97 5.55 -21.88
C ARG A 125 -0.38 5.45 -21.20
N CYS A 126 -1.08 4.35 -21.49
CA CYS A 126 -2.33 3.97 -20.83
C CYS A 126 -2.13 2.93 -19.71
N GLY A 127 -0.89 2.43 -19.53
CA GLY A 127 -0.58 1.39 -18.55
C GLY A 127 0.91 1.23 -18.25
N GLY A 128 1.21 0.32 -17.31
CA GLY A 128 2.57 0.03 -16.85
C GLY A 128 3.09 0.96 -15.75
N PRO A 129 4.37 0.82 -15.36
CA PRO A 129 4.97 1.61 -14.29
C PRO A 129 5.16 3.09 -14.67
N VAL A 130 4.83 4.00 -13.74
CA VAL A 130 5.03 5.45 -13.93
C VAL A 130 6.53 5.78 -14.05
N PHE A 131 7.34 5.28 -13.11
CA PHE A 131 8.79 5.47 -13.10
C PHE A 131 9.48 4.21 -13.63
N THR A 132 10.19 4.36 -14.75
CA THR A 132 10.95 3.29 -15.39
C THR A 132 12.45 3.56 -15.35
N THR A 133 13.25 2.52 -15.49
CA THR A 133 14.70 2.62 -15.68
C THR A 133 15.03 3.18 -17.06
N HIS A 134 16.27 3.65 -17.23
CA HIS A 134 16.79 4.10 -18.54
C HIS A 134 17.31 2.94 -19.42
N ARG A 135 17.43 1.72 -18.87
CA ARG A 135 17.85 0.50 -19.57
C ARG A 135 16.83 -0.62 -19.36
N ARG A 136 16.72 -1.52 -20.34
CA ARG A 136 15.94 -2.76 -20.22
C ARG A 136 16.56 -3.69 -19.16
N PRO A 137 15.77 -4.62 -18.60
CA PRO A 137 16.32 -5.68 -17.74
C PRO A 137 17.48 -6.40 -18.44
N GLY A 138 18.53 -6.73 -17.70
CA GLY A 138 19.65 -7.50 -18.23
C GLY A 138 19.24 -8.92 -18.65
N PRO A 139 20.03 -9.59 -19.50
CA PRO A 139 19.78 -10.97 -19.92
C PRO A 139 19.54 -11.88 -18.72
N GLY A 140 18.48 -12.69 -18.76
CA GLY A 140 18.09 -13.59 -17.67
C GLY A 140 17.27 -12.96 -16.53
N LYS A 141 17.11 -11.63 -16.49
CA LYS A 141 16.28 -10.97 -15.48
C LYS A 141 14.82 -10.88 -15.92
N VAL A 142 14.03 -11.88 -15.54
CA VAL A 142 12.58 -11.92 -15.80
C VAL A 142 11.82 -11.10 -14.74
N LEU A 143 11.23 -9.99 -15.18
CA LEU A 143 10.34 -9.16 -14.36
C LEU A 143 8.88 -9.50 -14.64
N GLY A 144 8.03 -9.35 -13.62
CA GLY A 144 6.60 -9.53 -13.80
C GLY A 144 6.01 -8.51 -14.80
N PRO A 145 4.89 -8.80 -15.47
CA PRO A 145 4.25 -7.89 -16.42
C PRO A 145 3.93 -6.51 -15.84
N ARG A 146 3.68 -6.42 -14.53
CA ARG A 146 3.43 -5.15 -13.81
C ARG A 146 4.68 -4.34 -13.54
N ASP A 147 5.85 -4.95 -13.64
CA ASP A 147 7.16 -4.36 -13.35
C ASP A 147 7.93 -4.05 -14.63
N THR A 148 7.31 -4.22 -15.79
CA THR A 148 7.86 -3.88 -17.10
C THR A 148 6.86 -3.00 -17.84
N CYS A 149 7.32 -1.91 -18.44
CA CYS A 149 6.47 -1.08 -19.28
C CYS A 149 6.17 -1.83 -20.59
N PRO A 150 4.89 -2.08 -20.93
CA PRO A 150 4.53 -2.87 -22.11
C PRO A 150 5.00 -2.21 -23.42
N ASP A 151 5.01 -0.88 -23.47
CA ASP A 151 5.32 -0.13 -24.70
C ASP A 151 6.84 -0.03 -24.95
N THR A 152 7.65 0.04 -23.89
CA THR A 152 9.10 0.31 -24.00
C THR A 152 10.00 -0.88 -23.63
N GLY A 153 9.46 -1.86 -22.90
CA GLY A 153 10.21 -2.96 -22.30
C GLY A 153 11.10 -2.53 -21.12
N LEU A 154 11.00 -1.28 -20.65
CA LEU A 154 11.80 -0.77 -19.54
C LEU A 154 11.25 -1.29 -18.20
N ALA A 155 12.15 -1.59 -17.27
CA ALA A 155 11.79 -2.06 -15.94
C ALA A 155 11.21 -0.92 -15.08
N ARG A 156 10.34 -1.25 -14.13
CA ARG A 156 9.96 -0.35 -13.04
C ARG A 156 11.20 0.02 -12.24
N LEU A 157 11.32 1.29 -11.92
CA LEU A 157 12.35 1.79 -11.02
C LEU A 157 12.17 1.18 -9.62
N SER A 158 13.18 0.45 -9.14
CA SER A 158 13.16 -0.08 -7.77
C SER A 158 13.35 1.05 -6.74
N TYR A 159 12.90 0.85 -5.50
CA TYR A 159 13.12 1.82 -4.43
C TYR A 159 14.60 2.14 -4.22
N GLY A 160 15.47 1.11 -4.26
CA GLY A 160 16.91 1.29 -4.13
C GLY A 160 17.50 2.16 -5.25
N GLN A 161 17.04 1.97 -6.49
CA GLN A 161 17.47 2.82 -7.61
C GLN A 161 16.88 4.23 -7.54
N ALA A 162 15.63 4.38 -7.11
CA ALA A 162 15.04 5.70 -6.90
C ALA A 162 15.82 6.49 -5.83
N ARG A 163 16.21 5.82 -4.73
CA ARG A 163 17.09 6.41 -3.70
C ARG A 163 18.44 6.80 -4.27
N ALA A 164 19.10 5.91 -5.03
CA ALA A 164 20.40 6.21 -5.63
C ALA A 164 20.34 7.36 -6.64
N LEU A 165 19.28 7.43 -7.45
CA LEU A 165 19.07 8.54 -8.38
C LEU A 165 18.83 9.85 -7.63
N LEU A 166 18.00 9.84 -6.59
CA LEU A 166 17.74 11.03 -5.81
C LEU A 166 19.02 11.56 -5.16
N ASP A 167 19.75 10.69 -4.46
CA ASP A 167 21.02 11.03 -3.83
C ASP A 167 21.99 11.62 -4.86
N ALA A 168 22.18 10.97 -6.02
CA ALA A 168 23.08 11.44 -7.07
C ALA A 168 22.72 12.84 -7.64
N HIS A 169 21.43 13.20 -7.69
CA HIS A 169 20.98 14.49 -8.24
C HIS A 169 20.86 15.60 -7.17
N THR A 170 20.98 15.26 -5.89
CA THR A 170 20.86 16.20 -4.77
C THR A 170 22.13 16.29 -3.92
N ALA A 171 23.10 15.41 -4.17
CA ALA A 171 24.41 15.48 -3.59
C ALA A 171 25.18 16.70 -4.15
N HIS A 172 25.68 17.53 -3.23
CA HIS A 172 26.32 18.80 -3.53
C HIS A 172 27.85 18.74 -3.41
N ARG A 173 28.43 17.65 -2.88
CA ARG A 173 29.87 17.50 -2.62
C ARG A 173 30.47 16.14 -3.02
N GLY A 174 29.94 15.50 -4.07
CA GLY A 174 30.44 14.21 -4.57
C GLY A 174 29.47 13.05 -4.32
N PRO A 175 29.90 11.79 -4.43
CA PRO A 175 29.03 10.63 -4.20
C PRO A 175 28.57 10.56 -2.74
N GLY A 176 27.26 10.66 -2.52
CA GLY A 176 26.63 10.65 -1.19
C GLY A 176 26.36 12.03 -0.56
N THR A 177 25.59 11.99 0.54
CA THR A 177 24.99 13.11 1.32
C THR A 177 24.04 14.01 0.53
N GLY A 178 23.41 13.49 -0.53
CA GLY A 178 22.18 14.05 -1.08
C GLY A 178 20.97 13.69 -0.21
N TRP A 179 19.77 13.96 -0.72
CA TRP A 179 18.53 13.67 -0.03
C TRP A 179 18.11 12.20 -0.23
N ASP A 180 17.45 11.63 0.77
CA ASP A 180 16.77 10.34 0.67
C ASP A 180 15.25 10.48 0.53
N LEU A 181 14.59 9.39 0.14
CA LEU A 181 13.13 9.38 -0.04
C LEU A 181 12.36 9.51 1.29
N HIS A 182 13.00 9.20 2.42
CA HIS A 182 12.43 9.34 3.76
C HIS A 182 12.41 10.81 4.20
N GLU A 183 13.40 11.61 3.81
CA GLU A 183 13.48 13.04 4.08
C GLU A 183 12.35 13.82 3.42
N PHE A 184 11.92 13.43 2.21
CA PHE A 184 10.71 14.02 1.60
C PHE A 184 9.45 13.78 2.42
N ARG A 185 9.34 12.60 3.04
CA ARG A 185 8.22 12.31 3.93
C ARG A 185 8.32 13.16 5.20
N HIS A 186 9.50 13.32 5.77
CA HIS A 186 9.71 14.19 6.92
C HIS A 186 9.37 15.64 6.61
N SER A 187 9.94 16.20 5.54
CA SER A 187 9.67 17.57 5.08
C SER A 187 8.18 17.81 4.84
N ALA A 188 7.48 16.89 4.15
CA ALA A 188 6.05 17.02 3.91
C ALA A 188 5.23 17.05 5.21
N LEU A 189 5.58 16.24 6.21
CA LEU A 189 4.88 16.24 7.49
C LEU A 189 5.20 17.51 8.31
N THR A 190 6.44 18.00 8.27
CA THR A 190 6.83 19.27 8.89
C THR A 190 6.05 20.43 8.30
N HIS A 191 6.01 20.59 6.98
CA HIS A 191 5.26 21.67 6.34
C HIS A 191 3.75 21.58 6.59
N LEU A 192 3.19 20.36 6.64
CA LEU A 192 1.79 20.20 7.03
C LEU A 192 1.55 20.66 8.47
N GLY A 193 2.46 20.39 9.39
CA GLY A 193 2.36 20.86 10.77
C GLY A 193 2.54 22.38 10.90
N GLU A 194 3.45 22.98 10.14
CA GLU A 194 3.63 24.45 10.04
C GLU A 194 2.38 25.14 9.48
N ALA A 195 1.72 24.50 8.50
CA ALA A 195 0.44 24.93 7.94
C ALA A 195 -0.76 24.66 8.86
N GLY A 196 -0.54 24.21 10.11
CA GLY A 196 -1.58 24.04 11.12
C GLY A 196 -2.38 22.73 11.01
N ALA A 197 -1.90 21.72 10.28
CA ALA A 197 -2.59 20.42 10.23
C ALA A 197 -2.70 19.81 11.62
N SER A 198 -3.90 19.34 11.97
CA SER A 198 -4.14 18.73 13.28
C SER A 198 -3.33 17.46 13.48
N LEU A 199 -3.02 17.14 14.74
CA LEU A 199 -2.32 15.92 15.12
C LEU A 199 -2.99 14.66 14.53
N LEU A 200 -4.33 14.61 14.50
CA LEU A 200 -5.09 13.50 13.93
C LEU A 200 -4.89 13.37 12.42
N LEU A 201 -4.88 14.48 11.68
CA LEU A 201 -4.62 14.48 10.24
C LEU A 201 -3.18 14.09 9.92
N LEU A 202 -2.22 14.59 10.70
CA LEU A 202 -0.82 14.19 10.58
C LEU A 202 -0.64 12.70 10.88
N MET A 203 -1.28 12.17 11.92
CA MET A 203 -1.30 10.73 12.23
C MET A 203 -1.95 9.93 11.10
N ALA A 204 -3.07 10.36 10.54
CA ALA A 204 -3.73 9.67 9.43
C ALA A 204 -2.87 9.67 8.15
N LYS A 205 -2.26 10.81 7.80
CA LYS A 205 -1.35 10.95 6.65
C LYS A 205 -0.07 10.13 6.82
N SER A 206 0.48 10.13 8.04
CA SER A 206 1.75 9.48 8.36
C SER A 206 1.60 8.04 8.87
N ARG A 207 0.38 7.58 9.14
CA ARG A 207 0.08 6.24 9.71
C ARG A 207 0.86 5.93 11.00
N HIS A 208 1.27 6.95 11.75
CA HIS A 208 1.83 6.74 13.08
C HIS A 208 0.70 6.39 14.06
N LYS A 209 0.91 5.35 14.87
CA LYS A 209 -0.04 4.91 15.90
C LYS A 209 -0.01 5.79 17.15
N LYS A 210 1.19 6.27 17.47
CA LYS A 210 1.52 6.94 18.72
C LYS A 210 1.66 8.43 18.45
N PRO A 211 0.91 9.31 19.14
CA PRO A 211 0.99 10.75 18.91
C PRO A 211 2.41 11.28 19.19
N GLU A 212 3.14 10.65 20.12
CA GLU A 212 4.52 11.00 20.45
C GLU A 212 5.45 10.98 19.22
N ASN A 213 5.22 10.07 18.28
CA ASN A 213 6.04 9.94 17.08
C ASN A 213 5.81 11.07 16.07
N VAL A 214 4.67 11.77 16.15
CA VAL A 214 4.24 12.83 15.23
C VAL A 214 4.45 14.21 15.82
N ARG A 215 4.53 14.33 17.15
CA ARG A 215 4.75 15.61 17.87
C ARG A 215 5.88 16.45 17.26
N ARG A 216 6.95 15.81 16.77
CA ARG A 216 8.08 16.51 16.12
C ARG A 216 7.70 17.39 14.92
N TYR A 217 6.61 17.07 14.23
CA TYR A 217 6.11 17.83 13.08
C TYR A 217 5.10 18.90 13.49
N PHE A 218 4.51 18.79 14.68
CA PHE A 218 3.54 19.75 15.15
C PHE A 218 4.28 21.00 15.65
N LYS A 219 4.48 21.95 14.73
CA LYS A 219 5.09 23.25 14.98
C LYS A 219 4.16 24.32 14.42
N PRO A 220 3.12 24.73 15.17
CA PRO A 220 2.21 25.78 14.72
C PRO A 220 2.99 27.04 14.38
N SER A 221 2.68 27.65 13.23
CA SER A 221 3.25 28.95 12.88
C SER A 221 2.69 30.06 13.78
N ASP A 222 3.43 31.17 13.91
CA ASP A 222 2.95 32.34 14.66
C ASP A 222 1.61 32.85 14.13
N GLN A 223 1.38 32.76 12.82
CA GLN A 223 0.10 33.07 12.19
C GLN A 223 -1.02 32.14 12.69
N ALA A 224 -0.79 30.82 12.72
CA ALA A 224 -1.78 29.86 13.22
C ALA A 224 -2.09 30.09 14.71
N LEU A 225 -1.08 30.47 15.51
CA LEU A 225 -1.29 30.85 16.90
C LEU A 225 -2.13 32.15 17.02
N ALA A 226 -1.84 33.16 16.20
CA ALA A 226 -2.60 34.40 16.15
C ALA A 226 -4.06 34.17 15.73
N GLU A 227 -4.32 33.32 14.73
CA GLU A 227 -5.67 32.94 14.29
C GLU A 227 -6.46 32.26 15.42
N ILE A 228 -5.83 31.33 16.15
CA ILE A 228 -6.46 30.67 17.31
C ILE A 228 -6.74 31.66 18.44
N THR A 229 -5.80 32.55 18.76
CA THR A 229 -6.01 33.60 19.77
C THR A 229 -7.16 34.54 19.36
N GLY A 230 -7.29 34.84 18.06
CA GLY A 230 -8.38 35.63 17.50
C GLY A 230 -9.77 35.05 17.72
N LEU A 231 -9.91 33.73 17.92
CA LEU A 231 -11.20 33.10 18.27
C LEU A 231 -11.74 33.54 19.63
N LEU A 232 -10.87 33.99 20.52
CA LEU A 232 -11.23 34.54 21.83
C LEU A 232 -11.49 36.05 21.78
N ALA A 233 -11.26 36.69 20.63
CA ALA A 233 -11.56 38.11 20.49
C ALA A 233 -13.06 38.32 20.65
N PRO A 234 -13.49 39.34 21.42
CA PRO A 234 -14.91 39.67 21.52
C PRO A 234 -15.42 39.95 20.10
N GLY A 235 -16.40 39.18 19.65
CA GLY A 235 -16.98 39.37 18.31
C GLY A 235 -17.47 40.81 18.15
N ASP A 236 -17.29 41.38 16.95
CA ASP A 236 -17.78 42.72 16.55
C ASP A 236 -19.31 42.80 16.65
N SER A 237 -19.79 42.84 17.89
CA SER A 237 -21.20 42.90 18.25
C SER A 237 -21.59 44.29 18.75
N ARG A 238 -20.84 45.32 18.32
CA ARG A 238 -21.23 46.73 18.39
C ARG A 238 -20.57 47.56 17.29
N ARG A 239 -21.34 47.88 16.25
CA ARG A 239 -21.47 49.24 15.71
C ARG A 239 -22.80 49.37 14.99
#